data_AF-A0AAD5QWR6-F1
#
_entry.id   AF-A0AAD5QWR6-F1
#
_cell.length_a   1.000
_cell.length_b   1.000
_cell.length_c   1.000
_cell.angle_alpha   90.00
_cell.angle_beta   90.00
_cell.angle_gamma   90.00
#
_symmetry.space_group_name_H-M   'P 1'
#
loop_
_entity.id
_entity.type
_entity.pdbx_description
1 polymer ?
#
loop_
_entity_poly.entity_id
_entity_poly.type
_entity_poly.pdbx_seq_one_letter_code
_entity_poly.pdbx_strand_id
1 'polypeptide(L)'
;MTKLATVLISLLSTFVVVFGCGVMPQGQTRTISFTVSGFTLPVSMVYSDTLRPQVPGIAASRDAASSFVSRLLMQRVIDVLEHHGRNAGLPDSVISAILSQLMIQTNYVPLECKEMTVEIPAGGMTKAVMMKPHCIIVGSTVTALCDAMVGGRNNDKCDIGKGTMLAAVSNYTTISGTLTTTNIIMANWSKEMWQGVVNRAARMLASGAFRTNFFSAFATVN
;
A
#
# COMPACT_ATOMS: atom_id res chain seq x y z
N MET A 1 -21.88 -13.73 25.11
CA MET A 1 -20.66 -13.49 24.32
C MET A 1 -19.98 -12.19 24.78
N THR A 2 -19.52 -12.14 26.04
CA THR A 2 -19.05 -10.89 26.69
C THR A 2 -17.73 -11.07 27.45
N LYS A 3 -17.11 -12.27 27.41
CA LYS A 3 -15.91 -12.59 28.20
C LYS A 3 -14.57 -12.44 27.47
N LEU A 4 -14.55 -12.24 26.14
CA LEU A 4 -13.29 -12.05 25.40
C LEU A 4 -12.78 -10.60 25.41
N ALA A 5 -13.66 -9.61 25.60
CA ALA A 5 -13.26 -8.19 25.61
C ALA A 5 -12.50 -7.78 26.89
N THR A 6 -12.66 -8.53 27.99
CA THR A 6 -12.09 -8.18 29.29
C THR A 6 -10.62 -8.63 29.45
N VAL A 7 -10.19 -9.66 28.71
CA VAL A 7 -8.82 -10.21 28.86
C VAL A 7 -7.78 -9.32 28.16
N LEU A 8 -8.13 -8.61 27.08
CA LEU A 8 -7.19 -7.70 26.42
C LEU A 8 -6.93 -6.42 27.23
N ILE A 9 -7.88 -5.99 28.06
CA ILE A 9 -7.76 -4.76 28.86
C ILE A 9 -6.89 -4.98 30.11
N SER A 10 -6.87 -6.20 30.65
CA SER A 10 -6.07 -6.54 31.85
C SER A 10 -4.56 -6.69 31.59
N LEU A 11 -4.12 -6.78 30.34
CA LEU A 11 -2.69 -6.86 29.98
C LEU A 11 -2.03 -5.48 29.79
N LEU A 12 -2.82 -4.40 29.78
CA LEU A 12 -2.33 -3.03 29.56
C LEU A 12 -2.16 -2.22 30.86
N SER A 13 -2.57 -2.75 32.02
CA SER A 13 -2.63 -1.99 33.28
C SER A 13 -1.41 -2.11 34.20
N THR A 14 -0.29 -2.72 33.76
CA THR A 14 0.93 -2.85 34.58
C THR A 14 2.15 -2.09 34.07
N PHE A 15 2.06 -1.32 32.98
CA PHE A 15 3.17 -0.48 32.55
C PHE A 15 3.18 0.85 33.31
N VAL A 16 3.89 0.85 34.43
CA VAL A 16 4.34 2.06 35.13
C VAL A 16 5.12 2.91 34.12
N VAL A 17 4.54 4.04 33.74
CA VAL A 17 5.16 5.01 32.84
C VAL A 17 6.19 5.80 33.64
N VAL A 18 7.42 5.28 33.72
CA VAL A 18 8.56 6.03 34.25
C VAL A 18 8.98 7.04 33.19
N PHE A 19 8.36 8.23 33.22
CA PHE A 19 8.84 9.41 32.50
C PHE A 19 10.07 9.99 33.22
N GLY A 20 11.20 9.30 33.12
CA GLY A 20 12.50 9.88 33.42
C GLY A 20 13.10 10.45 32.14
N CYS A 21 13.63 11.68 32.17
CA CYS A 21 14.44 12.28 31.10
C CYS A 21 15.80 11.57 30.89
N GLY A 22 15.84 10.25 31.05
CA GLY A 22 17.01 9.43 30.75
C GLY A 22 17.05 9.11 29.27
N VAL A 23 18.24 9.23 28.68
CA VAL A 23 18.57 8.63 27.38
C VAL A 23 18.00 7.21 27.34
N MET A 24 17.08 6.99 26.40
CA MET A 24 16.39 5.70 26.20
C MET A 24 17.44 4.59 26.08
N PRO A 25 17.33 3.48 26.82
CA PRO A 25 18.26 2.37 26.66
C PRO A 25 18.24 1.91 25.20
N GLN A 26 19.38 1.93 24.52
CA GLN A 26 19.53 1.22 23.25
C GLN A 26 19.16 -0.24 23.49
N GLY A 27 18.19 -0.79 22.75
CA GLY A 27 18.00 -2.24 22.85
C GLY A 27 16.72 -2.89 22.33
N GLN A 28 15.65 -2.17 21.97
CA GLN A 28 14.47 -2.84 21.40
C GLN A 28 13.92 -2.08 20.19
N THR A 29 14.80 -1.76 19.24
CA THR A 29 14.34 -1.52 17.87
C THR A 29 13.71 -2.81 17.36
N ARG A 30 12.41 -2.78 17.09
CA ARG A 30 11.72 -3.90 16.47
C ARG A 30 11.34 -3.55 15.04
N THR A 31 11.75 -4.40 14.12
CA THR A 31 11.40 -4.31 12.69
C THR A 31 10.50 -5.47 12.34
N ILE A 32 9.40 -5.17 11.64
CA ILE A 32 8.38 -6.14 11.26
C ILE A 32 8.11 -5.98 9.78
N SER A 33 8.22 -7.08 9.05
CA SER A 33 7.93 -7.10 7.63
C SER A 33 6.43 -7.29 7.39
N PHE A 34 5.88 -6.61 6.40
CA PHE A 34 4.50 -6.76 6.00
C PHE A 34 4.37 -6.79 4.47
N THR A 35 3.26 -7.35 4.02
CA THR A 35 2.84 -7.36 2.62
C THR A 35 1.37 -6.97 2.54
N VAL A 36 1.01 -6.08 1.61
CA VAL A 36 -0.37 -5.74 1.23
C VAL A 36 -0.59 -6.22 -0.21
N SER A 37 -1.63 -7.00 -0.45
CA SER A 37 -1.95 -7.56 -1.77
C SER A 37 -3.45 -7.62 -2.00
N GLY A 38 -3.86 -8.02 -3.21
CA GLY A 38 -5.28 -8.16 -3.55
C GLY A 38 -6.00 -6.86 -3.90
N PHE A 39 -5.27 -5.76 -4.16
CA PHE A 39 -5.84 -4.52 -4.67
C PHE A 39 -5.76 -4.46 -6.21
N THR A 40 -6.56 -3.61 -6.84
CA THR A 40 -6.40 -3.25 -8.26
C THR A 40 -5.55 -2.00 -8.38
N LEU A 41 -4.68 -1.93 -9.40
CA LEU A 41 -3.64 -0.90 -9.49
C LEU A 41 -4.24 0.49 -9.82
N PRO A 42 -4.26 1.45 -8.87
CA PRO A 42 -4.71 2.81 -9.15
C PRO A 42 -3.70 3.54 -10.04
N VAL A 43 -4.17 4.45 -10.89
CA VAL A 43 -3.30 5.27 -11.75
C VAL A 43 -2.28 6.10 -10.97
N SER A 44 -2.56 6.45 -9.70
CA SER A 44 -1.65 7.19 -8.83
C SER A 44 -0.46 6.37 -8.31
N MET A 45 -0.50 5.04 -8.45
CA MET A 45 0.61 4.15 -8.10
C MET A 45 1.50 3.81 -9.32
N VAL A 46 1.20 4.42 -10.45
CA VAL A 46 1.87 4.22 -11.74
C VAL A 46 2.54 5.52 -12.15
N TYR A 47 3.63 5.44 -12.89
CA TYR A 47 4.33 6.63 -13.37
C TYR A 47 4.46 6.69 -14.89
N SER A 48 4.51 7.93 -15.38
CA SER A 48 4.81 8.26 -16.77
C SER A 48 5.34 9.68 -16.84
N ASP A 49 6.34 9.88 -17.69
CA ASP A 49 6.89 11.17 -18.04
C ASP A 49 6.06 11.89 -19.13
N THR A 50 5.45 11.14 -20.04
CA THR A 50 4.74 11.68 -21.21
C THR A 50 3.22 11.76 -21.06
N LEU A 51 2.61 10.89 -20.24
CA LEU A 51 1.15 10.70 -20.23
C LEU A 51 0.38 11.57 -19.25
N ARG A 52 1.07 12.38 -18.43
CA ARG A 52 0.44 13.25 -17.42
C ARG A 52 -0.67 14.18 -17.96
N PRO A 53 -0.53 14.79 -19.15
CA PRO A 53 -1.60 15.63 -19.69
C PRO A 53 -2.87 14.85 -20.03
N GLN A 54 -2.76 13.53 -20.26
CA GLN A 54 -3.86 12.68 -20.70
C GLN A 54 -4.53 11.93 -19.53
N VAL A 55 -3.77 11.64 -18.46
CA VAL A 55 -4.28 10.92 -17.28
C VAL A 55 -4.01 11.74 -16.02
N PRO A 56 -5.00 12.54 -15.59
CA PRO A 56 -4.93 13.18 -14.30
C PRO A 56 -4.68 12.15 -13.19
N GLY A 57 -3.67 12.39 -12.37
CA GLY A 57 -3.32 11.53 -11.23
C GLY A 57 -2.20 10.53 -11.47
N ILE A 58 -1.72 10.33 -12.70
CA ILE A 58 -0.51 9.53 -12.93
C ILE A 58 0.72 10.24 -12.34
N ALA A 59 1.60 9.47 -11.69
CA ALA A 59 2.80 10.03 -11.08
C ALA A 59 3.81 10.47 -12.15
N ALA A 60 4.55 11.54 -11.87
CA ALA A 60 5.54 12.08 -12.82
C ALA A 60 6.85 11.29 -12.89
N SER A 61 7.11 10.46 -11.89
CA SER A 61 8.32 9.67 -11.79
C SER A 61 8.08 8.45 -10.90
N ARG A 62 9.01 7.50 -10.97
CA ARG A 62 9.04 6.34 -10.08
C ARG A 62 9.03 6.77 -8.61
N ASP A 63 9.88 7.72 -8.24
CA ASP A 63 9.99 8.18 -6.84
C ASP A 63 8.71 8.85 -6.35
N ALA A 64 8.00 9.57 -7.23
CA ALA A 64 6.71 10.17 -6.89
C ALA A 64 5.64 9.10 -6.61
N ALA A 65 5.57 8.05 -7.44
CA ALA A 65 4.65 6.93 -7.22
C ALA A 65 4.99 6.16 -5.93
N SER A 66 6.27 5.83 -5.71
CA SER A 66 6.72 5.15 -4.47
C SER A 66 6.45 6.00 -3.23
N SER A 67 6.72 7.30 -3.28
CA SER A 67 6.46 8.22 -2.16
C SER A 67 4.97 8.40 -1.91
N PHE A 68 4.14 8.35 -2.95
CA PHE A 68 2.69 8.33 -2.79
C PHE A 68 2.23 7.10 -2.01
N VAL A 69 2.70 5.90 -2.39
CA VAL A 69 2.36 4.64 -1.70
C VAL A 69 2.85 4.65 -0.25
N SER A 70 4.08 5.10 -0.01
CA SER A 70 4.65 5.21 1.33
C SER A 70 3.81 6.12 2.23
N ARG A 71 3.46 7.32 1.77
CA ARG A 71 2.61 8.25 2.52
C ARG A 71 1.22 7.69 2.78
N LEU A 72 0.61 7.07 1.77
CA LEU A 72 -0.70 6.47 1.88
C LEU A 72 -0.73 5.38 2.97
N LEU A 73 0.24 4.47 2.97
CA LEU A 73 0.35 3.43 3.99
C LEU A 73 0.68 4.00 5.37
N MET A 74 1.63 4.93 5.45
CA MET A 74 2.01 5.57 6.71
C MET A 74 0.80 6.23 7.38
N GLN A 75 0.04 7.01 6.61
CA GLN A 75 -1.14 7.69 7.10
C GLN A 75 -2.16 6.70 7.66
N ARG A 76 -2.44 5.58 6.95
CA ARG A 76 -3.40 4.58 7.46
C ARG A 76 -2.90 3.82 8.68
N VAL A 77 -1.61 3.53 8.75
CA VAL A 77 -1.03 2.90 9.95
C VAL A 77 -1.13 3.85 11.15
N ILE A 78 -0.79 5.13 10.97
CA ILE A 78 -0.96 6.17 11.98
C ILE A 78 -2.42 6.27 12.43
N ASP A 79 -3.37 6.41 11.51
CA ASP A 79 -4.81 6.53 11.84
C ASP A 79 -5.28 5.36 12.73
N VAL A 80 -4.85 4.13 12.41
CA VAL A 80 -5.20 2.93 13.18
C VAL A 80 -4.58 2.96 14.58
N LEU A 81 -3.31 3.36 14.68
CA LEU A 81 -2.60 3.42 15.95
C LEU A 81 -3.11 4.55 16.84
N GLU A 82 -3.46 5.71 16.28
CA GLU A 82 -4.13 6.79 16.99
C GLU A 82 -5.47 6.34 17.55
N HIS A 83 -6.30 5.71 16.71
CA HIS A 83 -7.58 5.16 17.14
C HIS A 83 -7.40 4.12 18.25
N HIS A 84 -6.41 3.24 18.13
CA HIS A 84 -6.09 2.26 19.16
C HIS A 84 -5.62 2.91 20.46
N GLY A 85 -4.75 3.93 20.39
CA GLY A 85 -4.25 4.66 21.54
C GLY A 85 -5.37 5.40 22.29
N ARG A 86 -6.25 6.09 21.56
CA ARG A 86 -7.42 6.77 22.13
C ARG A 86 -8.37 5.78 22.82
N ASN A 87 -8.64 4.64 22.17
CA ASN A 87 -9.47 3.59 22.76
C ASN A 87 -8.85 2.94 24.01
N ALA A 88 -7.52 2.98 24.13
CA ALA A 88 -6.80 2.55 25.32
C ALA A 88 -6.74 3.63 26.42
N GLY A 89 -7.35 4.80 26.21
CA GLY A 89 -7.34 5.91 27.17
C GLY A 89 -6.02 6.68 27.22
N LEU A 90 -5.14 6.52 26.23
CA LEU A 90 -3.90 7.29 26.17
C LEU A 90 -4.20 8.74 25.77
N PRO A 91 -3.54 9.73 26.41
CA PRO A 91 -3.67 11.12 26.00
C PRO A 91 -2.97 11.36 24.65
N ASP A 92 -3.48 12.31 23.87
CA ASP A 92 -3.00 12.60 22.50
C ASP A 92 -1.49 12.92 22.44
N SER A 93 -0.93 13.55 23.49
CA SER A 93 0.51 13.81 23.58
C SER A 93 1.36 12.54 23.67
N VAL A 94 0.88 11.52 24.39
CA VAL A 94 1.55 10.22 24.51
C VAL A 94 1.42 9.45 23.20
N ILE A 95 0.25 9.47 22.58
CA ILE A 95 0.03 8.86 21.26
C ILE A 95 1.01 9.46 20.24
N SER A 96 1.10 10.78 20.16
CA SER A 96 2.03 11.46 19.26
C SER A 96 3.49 11.09 19.52
N ALA A 97 3.91 10.99 20.78
CA ALA A 97 5.28 10.63 21.14
C ALA A 97 5.62 9.17 20.81
N ILE A 98 4.65 8.27 20.87
CA ILE A 98 4.78 6.88 20.43
C ILE A 98 4.88 6.82 18.89
N LEU A 99 4.03 7.56 18.19
CA LEU A 99 3.98 7.56 16.72
C LEU A 99 5.22 8.19 16.08
N SER A 100 5.85 9.18 16.72
CA SER A 100 7.11 9.75 16.23
C SER A 100 8.28 8.77 16.26
N GLN A 101 8.13 7.64 16.96
CA GLN A 101 9.11 6.55 17.03
C GLN A 101 8.82 5.44 16.02
N LEU A 102 7.81 5.60 15.16
CA LEU A 102 7.46 4.65 14.12
C LEU A 102 8.01 5.11 12.76
N MET A 103 8.71 4.21 12.08
CA MET A 103 9.18 4.39 10.72
C MET A 103 8.56 3.31 9.84
N ILE A 104 8.06 3.70 8.67
CA ILE A 104 7.63 2.75 7.64
C ILE A 104 8.57 2.87 6.44
N GLN A 105 8.99 1.73 5.91
CA GLN A 105 9.76 1.66 4.68
C GLN A 105 9.03 0.73 3.72
N THR A 106 8.60 1.25 2.58
CA THR A 106 7.89 0.47 1.57
C THR A 106 8.86 0.04 0.47
N ASN A 107 8.85 -1.25 0.15
CA ASN A 107 9.45 -1.81 -1.05
C ASN A 107 8.33 -2.04 -2.08
N TYR A 108 7.96 -0.96 -2.77
CA TYR A 108 7.03 -0.95 -3.88
C TYR A 108 7.79 -0.62 -5.16
N VAL A 109 7.53 -1.37 -6.23
CA VAL A 109 8.10 -1.12 -7.56
C VAL A 109 6.98 -0.62 -8.47
N PRO A 110 6.89 0.70 -8.71
CA PRO A 110 5.88 1.28 -9.58
C PRO A 110 6.00 0.77 -11.01
N LEU A 111 4.85 0.60 -11.66
CA LEU A 111 4.77 0.34 -13.09
C LEU A 111 5.05 1.62 -13.89
N GLU A 112 5.83 1.51 -14.95
CA GLU A 112 6.05 2.57 -15.94
C GLU A 112 5.09 2.40 -17.12
N CYS A 113 4.29 3.42 -17.40
CA CYS A 113 3.43 3.46 -18.59
C CYS A 113 4.02 4.44 -19.59
N LYS A 114 4.46 3.93 -20.75
CA LYS A 114 4.99 4.78 -21.84
C LYS A 114 3.91 5.21 -22.82
N GLU A 115 2.93 4.33 -23.00
CA GLU A 115 1.75 4.57 -23.81
C GLU A 115 0.51 4.07 -23.06
N MET A 116 -0.65 4.52 -23.53
CA MET A 116 -1.91 4.22 -22.90
C MET A 116 -3.06 4.17 -23.89
N THR A 117 -4.08 3.41 -23.50
CA THR A 117 -5.43 3.52 -24.06
C THR A 117 -6.37 3.79 -22.90
N VAL A 118 -7.05 4.95 -22.92
CA VAL A 118 -8.20 5.23 -22.05
C VAL A 118 -9.41 4.65 -22.74
N GLU A 119 -10.12 3.75 -22.06
CA GLU A 119 -11.39 3.17 -22.52
C GLU A 119 -11.30 2.51 -23.90
N ILE A 120 -11.34 1.18 -23.95
CA ILE A 120 -11.37 0.46 -25.23
C ILE A 120 -12.76 0.69 -25.84
N PRO A 121 -12.89 1.42 -26.98
CA PRO A 121 -14.17 1.50 -27.65
C PRO A 121 -14.56 0.11 -28.13
N ALA A 122 -15.80 -0.30 -27.86
CA ALA A 122 -16.33 -1.60 -28.30
C ALA A 122 -16.19 -1.72 -29.83
N GLY A 123 -15.20 -2.50 -30.30
CA GLY A 123 -14.93 -2.73 -31.72
C GLY A 123 -13.81 -1.88 -32.35
N GLY A 124 -13.09 -1.04 -31.60
CA GLY A 124 -11.96 -0.29 -32.14
C GLY A 124 -10.67 -1.11 -32.20
N MET A 125 -10.16 -1.37 -33.41
CA MET A 125 -8.81 -1.93 -33.60
C MET A 125 -7.75 -0.85 -33.41
N THR A 126 -7.37 -0.54 -32.18
CA THR A 126 -6.14 0.22 -31.93
C THR A 126 -4.97 -0.75 -31.93
N LYS A 127 -4.27 -0.85 -33.06
CA LYS A 127 -2.97 -1.52 -33.11
C LYS A 127 -2.00 -0.69 -32.26
N ALA A 128 -1.69 -1.16 -31.06
CA ALA A 128 -0.53 -0.66 -30.32
C ALA A 128 0.72 -1.10 -31.10
N VAL A 129 1.41 -0.14 -31.70
CA VAL A 129 2.68 -0.39 -32.40
C VAL A 129 3.76 0.00 -31.43
N MET A 130 4.14 -0.84 -30.46
CA MET A 130 5.38 -0.57 -29.72
C MET A 130 5.98 -1.72 -28.90
N MET A 131 7.30 -1.63 -28.73
CA MET A 131 8.19 -2.49 -27.94
C MET A 131 8.25 -2.06 -26.46
N LYS A 132 7.25 -1.32 -25.97
CA LYS A 132 7.24 -0.67 -24.66
C LYS A 132 5.95 -1.03 -23.92
N PRO A 133 5.96 -1.04 -22.57
CA PRO A 133 4.77 -1.39 -21.80
C PRO A 133 3.67 -0.36 -22.06
N HIS A 134 2.61 -0.82 -22.72
CA HIS A 134 1.40 -0.05 -23.00
C HIS A 134 0.33 -0.40 -21.96
N CYS A 135 -0.18 0.62 -21.27
CA CYS A 135 -1.09 0.44 -20.15
C CYS A 135 -2.55 0.65 -20.58
N ILE A 136 -3.42 -0.28 -20.21
CA ILE A 136 -4.86 -0.15 -20.45
C ILE A 136 -5.49 0.40 -19.18
N ILE A 137 -6.08 1.58 -19.30
CA ILE A 137 -6.68 2.31 -18.18
C ILE A 137 -8.18 2.37 -18.38
N VAL A 138 -8.91 1.91 -17.36
CA VAL A 138 -10.38 1.99 -17.31
C VAL A 138 -10.73 2.78 -16.06
N GLY A 139 -11.29 3.99 -16.26
CA GLY A 139 -11.51 4.95 -15.18
C GLY A 139 -10.19 5.36 -14.52
N SER A 140 -10.06 5.10 -13.21
CA SER A 140 -8.88 5.43 -12.39
C SER A 140 -7.95 4.23 -12.12
N THR A 141 -8.09 3.15 -12.89
CA THR A 141 -7.42 1.87 -12.62
C THR A 141 -6.72 1.34 -13.86
N VAL A 142 -5.50 0.82 -13.69
CA VAL A 142 -4.80 0.06 -14.72
C VAL A 142 -5.28 -1.39 -14.66
N THR A 143 -5.93 -1.85 -15.72
CA THR A 143 -6.59 -3.16 -15.76
C THR A 143 -5.75 -4.23 -16.44
N ALA A 144 -4.92 -3.83 -17.41
CA ALA A 144 -4.09 -4.76 -18.17
C ALA A 144 -2.83 -4.08 -18.72
N LEU A 145 -1.84 -4.91 -19.02
CA LEU A 145 -0.60 -4.51 -19.68
C LEU A 145 -0.53 -5.15 -21.05
N CYS A 146 -0.02 -4.38 -21.99
CA CYS A 146 0.21 -4.76 -23.36
C CYS A 146 1.72 -4.67 -23.54
N ASP A 147 2.40 -5.81 -23.38
CA ASP A 147 3.85 -5.92 -23.47
C ASP A 147 4.21 -6.93 -24.56
N ALA A 148 4.87 -6.45 -25.61
CA ALA A 148 5.31 -7.25 -26.74
C ALA A 148 6.25 -8.41 -26.32
N MET A 149 6.91 -8.31 -25.15
CA MET A 149 7.83 -9.35 -24.66
C MET A 149 7.12 -10.57 -24.06
N VAL A 150 5.90 -10.42 -23.52
CA VAL A 150 5.18 -11.51 -22.83
C VAL A 150 4.65 -12.56 -23.83
N GLY A 151 4.57 -12.19 -25.12
CA GLY A 151 4.08 -13.04 -26.20
C GLY A 151 5.02 -14.14 -26.72
N GLY A 152 6.30 -14.16 -26.31
CA GLY A 152 7.27 -15.17 -26.74
C GLY A 152 7.57 -15.22 -28.25
N ARG A 153 6.97 -14.34 -29.06
CA ARG A 153 7.20 -14.21 -30.50
C ARG A 153 7.54 -12.77 -30.82
N ASN A 154 8.74 -12.57 -31.35
CA ASN A 154 9.42 -11.27 -31.52
C ASN A 154 8.70 -10.20 -32.35
N ASN A 155 7.46 -10.40 -32.80
CA ASN A 155 6.70 -9.47 -33.64
C ASN A 155 5.18 -9.44 -33.36
N ASP A 156 4.70 -10.18 -32.37
CA ASP A 156 3.26 -10.24 -32.11
C ASP A 156 2.82 -8.95 -31.39
N LYS A 157 2.23 -8.05 -32.17
CA LYS A 157 1.62 -6.82 -31.69
C LYS A 157 0.47 -7.21 -30.77
N CYS A 158 0.46 -6.67 -29.56
CA CYS A 158 -0.69 -6.82 -28.68
C CYS A 158 -1.91 -6.13 -29.32
N ASP A 159 -2.93 -6.94 -29.61
CA ASP A 159 -4.18 -6.50 -30.24
C ASP A 159 -5.21 -6.24 -29.14
N ILE A 160 -5.26 -4.98 -28.71
CA ILE A 160 -6.18 -4.49 -27.68
C ILE A 160 -7.64 -4.74 -28.09
N GLY A 161 -7.95 -4.66 -29.39
CA GLY A 161 -9.30 -4.86 -29.92
C GLY A 161 -9.79 -6.31 -29.84
N LYS A 162 -8.87 -7.28 -29.75
CA LYS A 162 -9.18 -8.72 -29.60
C LYS A 162 -8.93 -9.26 -28.19
N GLY A 163 -8.39 -8.44 -27.28
CA GLY A 163 -8.02 -8.86 -25.92
C GLY A 163 -6.92 -9.92 -25.87
N THR A 164 -6.22 -10.15 -26.98
CA THR A 164 -5.16 -11.16 -27.08
C THR A 164 -3.83 -10.58 -26.61
N MET A 165 -3.07 -11.35 -25.81
CA MET A 165 -1.74 -11.00 -25.29
C MET A 165 -1.73 -9.91 -24.20
N LEU A 166 -2.85 -9.77 -23.48
CA LEU A 166 -2.90 -8.95 -22.28
C LEU A 166 -2.19 -9.66 -21.12
N ALA A 167 -1.15 -9.01 -20.59
CA ALA A 167 -0.49 -9.44 -19.38
C ALA A 167 -1.27 -8.92 -18.16
N ALA A 168 -1.37 -9.78 -17.14
CA ALA A 168 -1.97 -9.40 -15.87
C ALA A 168 -1.09 -8.38 -15.13
N VAL A 169 -1.72 -7.43 -14.46
CA VAL A 169 -1.06 -6.42 -13.64
C VAL A 169 -0.62 -6.97 -12.26
N SER A 170 -0.82 -8.28 -12.01
CA SER A 170 -0.65 -8.92 -10.70
C SER A 170 0.72 -8.71 -10.06
N ASN A 171 1.76 -8.53 -10.88
CA ASN A 171 3.13 -8.26 -10.39
C ASN A 171 3.27 -6.88 -9.72
N TYR A 172 2.33 -5.97 -9.96
CA TYR A 172 2.32 -4.60 -9.44
C TYR A 172 1.21 -4.37 -8.40
N THR A 173 0.42 -5.41 -8.07
CA THR A 173 -0.66 -5.36 -7.07
C THR A 173 -0.23 -5.92 -5.71
N THR A 174 1.07 -5.82 -5.41
CA THR A 174 1.64 -6.21 -4.13
C THR A 174 2.56 -5.09 -3.64
N ILE A 175 2.37 -4.67 -2.40
CA ILE A 175 3.26 -3.74 -1.69
C ILE A 175 3.90 -4.51 -0.56
N SER A 176 5.22 -4.51 -0.47
CA SER A 176 5.93 -5.03 0.69
C SER A 176 6.59 -3.90 1.45
N GLY A 177 6.97 -4.14 2.70
CA GLY A 177 7.67 -3.13 3.48
C GLY A 177 8.00 -3.61 4.88
N THR A 178 8.59 -2.70 5.64
CA THR A 178 8.91 -2.88 7.05
C THR A 178 8.33 -1.75 7.88
N LEU A 179 7.90 -2.09 9.08
CA LEU A 179 7.55 -1.18 10.16
C LEU A 179 8.61 -1.32 11.25
N THR A 180 9.32 -0.23 11.53
CA THR A 180 10.35 -0.18 12.56
C THR A 180 9.87 0.73 13.67
N THR A 181 9.93 0.24 14.91
CA THR A 181 9.63 1.05 16.09
C THR A 181 10.77 0.98 17.09
N THR A 182 11.07 2.10 17.73
CA THR A 182 11.95 2.16 18.91
C THR A 182 11.17 2.22 20.21
N ASN A 183 9.83 2.24 20.15
CA ASN A 183 8.98 2.31 21.33
C ASN A 183 8.88 0.96 22.02
N ILE A 184 9.23 0.90 23.31
CA ILE A 184 9.26 -0.36 24.08
C ILE A 184 7.90 -1.07 24.15
N ILE A 185 6.79 -0.33 24.16
CA ILE A 185 5.45 -0.92 24.23
C ILE A 185 5.15 -1.63 22.92
N MET A 186 5.33 -0.93 21.80
CA MET A 186 5.08 -1.49 20.45
C MET A 186 6.11 -2.57 20.06
N ALA A 187 7.35 -2.44 20.53
CA ALA A 187 8.38 -3.45 20.32
C ALA A 187 8.03 -4.79 20.98
N ASN A 188 7.23 -4.80 22.04
CA ASN A 188 6.80 -6.04 22.71
C ASN A 188 5.46 -6.60 22.21
N TRP A 189 4.82 -5.94 21.24
CA TRP A 189 3.58 -6.46 20.64
C TRP A 189 3.81 -7.78 19.92
N SER A 190 2.82 -8.67 20.02
CA SER A 190 2.85 -9.95 19.33
C SER A 190 2.63 -9.77 17.82
N LYS A 191 2.94 -10.82 17.03
CA LYS A 191 2.70 -10.81 15.58
C LYS A 191 1.22 -10.58 15.27
N GLU A 192 0.32 -11.13 16.08
CA GLU A 192 -1.13 -11.00 15.93
C GLU A 192 -1.62 -9.57 16.15
N MET A 193 -1.01 -8.84 17.11
CA MET A 193 -1.32 -7.43 17.33
C MET A 193 -0.92 -6.58 16.11
N TRP A 194 0.31 -6.79 15.61
CA TRP A 194 0.79 -6.13 14.40
C TRP A 194 -0.04 -6.50 13.16
N GLN A 195 -0.41 -7.77 13.05
CA GLN A 195 -1.31 -8.27 12.02
C GLN A 195 -2.67 -7.56 12.09
N GLY A 196 -3.18 -7.32 13.29
CA GLY A 196 -4.40 -6.53 13.52
C GLY A 196 -4.28 -5.09 13.01
N VAL A 197 -3.14 -4.44 13.27
CA VAL A 197 -2.88 -3.06 12.81
C VAL A 197 -2.82 -3.00 11.29
N VAL A 198 -1.98 -3.80 10.64
CA VAL A 198 -1.83 -3.75 9.17
C VAL A 198 -3.12 -4.16 8.45
N ASN A 199 -3.90 -5.10 9.01
CA ASN A 199 -5.21 -5.48 8.46
C ASN A 199 -6.22 -4.33 8.53
N ARG A 200 -6.27 -3.62 9.66
CA ARG A 200 -7.14 -2.44 9.80
C ARG A 200 -6.68 -1.33 8.85
N ALA A 201 -5.37 -1.12 8.71
CA ALA A 201 -4.83 -0.12 7.79
C ALA A 201 -5.23 -0.44 6.34
N ALA A 202 -5.11 -1.71 5.91
CA ALA A 202 -5.56 -2.15 4.59
C ALA A 202 -7.07 -1.91 4.38
N ARG A 203 -7.92 -2.20 5.39
CA ARG A 203 -9.36 -1.89 5.31
C ARG A 203 -9.64 -0.39 5.24
N MET A 204 -8.85 0.44 5.90
CA MET A 204 -8.97 1.91 5.82
C MET A 204 -8.56 2.47 4.45
N LEU A 205 -7.68 1.78 3.71
CA LEU A 205 -7.46 2.11 2.29
C LEU A 205 -8.74 1.91 1.47
N ALA A 206 -9.52 0.87 1.80
CA ALA A 206 -10.79 0.56 1.15
C ALA A 206 -11.95 1.50 1.54
N SER A 207 -11.81 2.35 2.56
CA SER A 207 -12.87 3.31 2.94
C SER A 207 -12.64 4.73 2.41
N GLY A 208 -11.49 5.01 1.80
CA GLY A 208 -11.12 6.34 1.32
C GLY A 208 -11.33 6.57 -0.19
N ALA A 209 -10.59 7.53 -0.74
CA ALA A 209 -10.61 7.87 -2.17
C ALA A 209 -10.22 6.70 -3.09
N PHE A 210 -9.53 5.69 -2.57
CA PHE A 210 -9.11 4.48 -3.30
C PHE A 210 -9.97 3.26 -2.98
N ARG A 211 -11.20 3.47 -2.51
CA ARG A 211 -12.13 2.40 -2.10
C ARG A 211 -12.26 1.29 -3.15
N THR A 212 -12.52 1.66 -4.39
CA THR A 212 -12.70 0.70 -5.49
C THR A 212 -11.42 -0.07 -5.80
N ASN A 213 -10.26 0.54 -5.56
CA ASN A 213 -8.97 -0.10 -5.78
C ASN A 213 -8.58 -1.09 -4.68
N PHE A 214 -8.85 -0.74 -3.42
CA PHE A 214 -8.44 -1.53 -2.25
C PHE A 214 -9.56 -2.39 -1.65
N PHE A 215 -10.73 -2.50 -2.30
CA PHE A 215 -11.89 -3.22 -1.75
C PHE A 215 -11.57 -4.67 -1.33
N SER A 216 -10.78 -5.38 -2.12
CA SER A 216 -10.33 -6.76 -1.87
C SER A 216 -8.92 -6.85 -1.25
N ALA A 217 -8.34 -5.71 -0.87
CA ALA A 217 -6.99 -5.68 -0.34
C ALA A 217 -6.92 -6.30 1.05
N PHE A 218 -5.85 -7.05 1.30
CA PHE A 218 -5.53 -7.59 2.61
C PHE A 218 -4.04 -7.43 2.91
N ALA A 219 -3.68 -7.51 4.20
CA ALA A 219 -2.31 -7.37 4.64
C ALA A 219 -1.87 -8.59 5.44
N THR A 220 -0.59 -8.91 5.40
CA THR A 220 0.02 -10.01 6.16
C THR A 220 1.30 -9.52 6.80
N VAL A 221 1.53 -9.87 8.06
CA VAL A 221 2.81 -9.71 8.73
C VAL A 221 3.63 -10.98 8.51
N ASN A 222 4.89 -10.81 8.10
CA ASN A 222 5.82 -11.91 7.83
C ASN A 222 6.69 -12.17 9.06
#